data_AF-A0A7W6QBQ4-F1
#
_entry.id   AF-A0A7W6QBQ4-F1
#
_cell.length_a   1.000
_cell.length_b   1.000
_cell.length_c   1.000
_cell.angle_alpha   90.00
_cell.angle_beta   90.00
_cell.angle_gamma   90.00
#
_symmetry.space_group_name_H-M   'P 1'
#
loop_
_entity.id
_entity.type
_entity.pdbx_description
1 polymer ?
#
loop_
_entity_poly.entity_id
_entity_poly.type
_entity_poly.pdbx_seq_one_letter_code
_entity_poly.pdbx_strand_id
1 'polypeptide(L)'
;MTEEALAVARDLYGEPNVAIESKLMTGSEDFAQFLSKVAGCFVFLGNGEHSPPLHNPTYDFNDDGLLHGAEFYAGIARRRLRPS
;
A
#
# COMPACT_ATOMS: atom_id res chain seq x y z
N MET A 1 12.59 2.53 -3.78
CA MET A 1 11.55 1.93 -2.91
C MET A 1 10.25 1.74 -3.67
N THR A 2 9.71 2.78 -4.33
CA THR A 2 8.47 2.65 -5.12
C THR A 2 8.51 1.53 -6.16
N GLU A 3 9.61 1.40 -6.91
CA GLU A 3 9.77 0.33 -7.91
C GLU A 3 9.76 -1.07 -7.27
N GLU A 4 10.44 -1.22 -6.13
CA GLU A 4 10.47 -2.48 -5.39
C GLU A 4 9.11 -2.83 -4.79
N ALA A 5 8.40 -1.84 -4.26
CA ALA A 5 7.02 -1.99 -3.79
C ALA A 5 6.09 -2.42 -4.94
N LEU A 6 6.17 -1.75 -6.09
CA LEU A 6 5.40 -2.13 -7.28
C LEU A 6 5.73 -3.54 -7.77
N ALA A 7 7.00 -3.93 -7.76
CA ALA A 7 7.39 -5.27 -8.15
C ALA A 7 6.81 -6.34 -7.21
N VAL A 8 6.90 -6.13 -5.89
CA VAL A 8 6.28 -7.05 -4.91
C VAL A 8 4.76 -7.10 -5.08
N ALA A 9 4.09 -5.95 -5.24
CA ALA A 9 2.65 -5.91 -5.45
C ALA A 9 2.23 -6.65 -6.73
N ARG A 10 2.97 -6.47 -7.84
CA ARG A 10 2.69 -7.16 -9.11
C ARG A 10 2.90 -8.67 -8.99
N ASP A 11 3.95 -9.09 -8.29
CA ASP A 11 4.22 -10.51 -8.06
C ASP A 11 3.10 -11.18 -7.23
N LEU A 12 2.51 -10.45 -6.26
CA LEU A 12 1.47 -10.97 -5.38
C LEU A 12 0.05 -10.88 -5.98
N TYR A 13 -0.27 -9.77 -6.64
CA TYR A 13 -1.65 -9.41 -7.01
C TYR A 13 -1.91 -9.44 -8.51
N GLY A 14 -0.86 -9.54 -9.33
CA GLY A 14 -0.95 -9.40 -10.78
C GLY A 14 -1.11 -7.96 -11.23
N GLU A 15 -0.68 -7.68 -12.47
CA GLU A 15 -0.72 -6.33 -13.07
C GLU A 15 -2.09 -5.62 -13.00
N PRO A 16 -3.25 -6.28 -13.20
CA PRO A 16 -4.54 -5.58 -13.19
C PRO A 16 -4.92 -4.97 -11.84
N ASN A 17 -4.33 -5.46 -10.74
CA ASN A 17 -4.66 -5.05 -9.38
C ASN A 17 -3.66 -4.05 -8.79
N VAL A 18 -2.74 -3.52 -9.61
CA VAL A 18 -1.68 -2.60 -9.18
C VAL A 18 -1.64 -1.39 -10.10
N ALA A 19 -1.77 -0.20 -9.52
CA ALA A 19 -1.72 1.05 -10.26
C ALA A 19 -0.87 2.09 -9.52
N ILE A 20 -0.25 2.99 -10.29
CA ILE A 20 0.24 4.25 -9.75
C ILE A 20 -0.93 5.22 -9.81
N GLU A 21 -1.36 5.70 -8.66
CA GLU A 21 -2.43 6.70 -8.60
C GLU A 21 -1.97 7.97 -9.32
N SER A 22 -2.76 8.39 -10.31
CA SER A 22 -2.48 9.56 -11.14
C SER A 22 -3.01 10.85 -10.52
N LYS A 23 -3.98 10.74 -9.61
CA LYS A 23 -4.62 11.87 -8.95
C LYS A 23 -3.95 12.18 -7.61
N LEU A 24 -3.55 13.44 -7.45
CA LEU A 24 -3.07 13.91 -6.14
C LEU A 24 -4.20 13.85 -5.11
N MET A 25 -3.90 13.24 -3.96
CA MET A 25 -4.78 13.24 -2.80
C MET A 25 -4.42 14.40 -1.88
N THR A 26 -5.43 15.12 -1.41
CA THR A 26 -5.27 16.29 -0.52
C THR A 26 -5.49 15.94 0.96
N GLY A 27 -5.51 14.65 1.30
CA GLY A 27 -5.54 14.20 2.68
C GLY A 27 -4.22 14.52 3.38
N SER A 28 -4.28 15.00 4.62
CA SER A 28 -3.10 15.18 5.46
C SER A 28 -2.68 13.84 6.06
N GLU A 29 -1.40 13.48 5.92
CA GLU A 29 -0.81 12.26 6.45
C GLU A 29 0.59 12.59 7.00
N ASP A 30 0.87 12.22 8.24
CA ASP A 30 2.14 12.55 8.89
C ASP A 30 3.30 11.68 8.41
N PHE A 31 3.01 10.59 7.67
CA PHE A 31 4.02 9.75 7.03
C PHE A 31 4.96 10.54 6.10
N ALA A 32 4.52 11.68 5.57
CA ALA A 32 5.37 12.61 4.82
C ALA A 32 6.61 13.07 5.60
N GLN A 33 6.55 13.11 6.94
CA GLN A 33 7.69 13.42 7.80
C GLN A 33 8.77 12.33 7.80
N PHE A 34 8.42 11.08 7.50
CA PHE A 34 9.42 10.04 7.26
C PHE A 34 10.00 10.17 5.85
N LEU A 35 9.14 10.44 4.86
CA LEU A 35 9.56 10.60 3.45
C LEU A 35 10.46 11.81 3.23
N SER A 36 10.44 12.81 4.12
CA SER A 36 11.38 13.94 4.09
C SER A 36 12.80 13.56 4.57
N LYS A 37 12.96 12.41 5.24
CA LYS A 37 14.23 11.97 5.84
C LYS A 37 14.87 10.79 5.12
N VAL A 38 14.05 9.88 4.58
CA VAL A 38 14.52 8.67 3.92
C VAL A 38 13.69 8.38 2.67
N ALA A 39 14.34 7.83 1.65
CA ALA A 39 13.65 7.37 0.46
C ALA A 39 12.67 6.25 0.81
N GLY A 40 11.38 6.51 0.62
CA GLY A 40 10.29 5.58 0.86
C GLY A 40 9.18 5.76 -0.18
N CYS A 41 8.09 5.02 -0.01
CA CYS A 41 6.85 5.27 -0.74
C CYS A 41 5.67 5.16 0.23
N PHE A 42 4.59 5.84 -0.09
CA PHE A 42 3.29 5.66 0.53
C PHE A 42 2.38 4.91 -0.44
N VAL A 43 1.58 3.98 0.05
CA VAL A 43 0.70 3.15 -0.78
C VAL A 43 -0.69 3.13 -0.17
N PHE A 44 -1.70 2.99 -1.04
CA PHE A 44 -3.06 2.68 -0.65
C PHE A 44 -3.32 1.20 -0.94
N LEU A 45 -3.93 0.51 0.02
CA LEU A 45 -4.46 -0.84 -0.17
C LEU A 45 -5.98 -0.73 -0.33
N GLY A 46 -6.54 -1.42 -1.32
CA GLY A 46 -7.98 -1.38 -1.57
C GLY A 46 -8.77 -1.98 -0.41
N ASN A 47 -9.88 -1.33 -0.04
CA ASN A 47 -10.82 -1.81 1.01
C ASN A 47 -12.10 -2.43 0.41
N GLY A 48 -12.11 -2.71 -0.89
CA GLY A 48 -13.29 -3.21 -1.64
C GLY A 48 -14.04 -2.11 -2.40
N GLU A 49 -14.69 -2.48 -3.51
CA GLU A 49 -15.32 -1.54 -4.46
C GLU A 49 -16.54 -0.80 -3.88
N HIS A 50 -17.21 -1.41 -2.90
CA HIS A 50 -18.42 -0.85 -2.27
C HIS A 50 -18.15 -0.32 -0.86
N SER A 51 -16.89 -0.25 -0.44
CA SER A 51 -16.53 0.34 0.85
C SER A 51 -16.80 1.84 0.86
N PRO A 52 -17.47 2.38 1.91
CA PRO A 52 -17.47 3.80 2.17
C PRO A 52 -16.03 4.36 2.27
N PRO A 53 -15.82 5.66 2.02
CA PRO A 53 -14.51 6.27 2.21
C PRO A 53 -14.15 6.34 3.70
N LEU A 54 -12.85 6.46 3.98
CA LEU A 54 -12.33 6.74 5.32
C LEU A 54 -13.05 7.98 5.92
N HIS A 55 -13.31 7.94 7.22
CA HIS A 55 -14.10 8.92 8.00
C HIS A 55 -15.62 8.91 7.78
N ASN A 56 -16.15 8.03 6.92
CA ASN A 56 -17.59 7.82 6.87
C ASN A 56 -18.08 7.07 8.14
N PRO A 57 -19.21 7.45 8.78
CA PRO A 57 -19.75 6.75 9.95
C PRO A 57 -20.10 5.27 9.73
N THR A 58 -20.35 4.88 8.48
CA THR A 58 -20.62 3.48 8.11
C THR A 58 -19.40 2.79 7.51
N TYR A 59 -18.21 3.39 7.63
CA TYR A 59 -16.97 2.74 7.22
C TYR A 59 -16.79 1.44 7.99
N ASP A 60 -16.61 0.36 7.26
CA ASP A 60 -16.30 -0.97 7.76
C ASP A 60 -15.01 -1.45 7.10
N PHE A 61 -14.05 -1.88 7.91
CA PHE A 61 -12.77 -2.32 7.38
C PHE A 61 -12.94 -3.71 6.76
N ASN A 62 -12.41 -3.91 5.56
CA ASN A 62 -12.49 -5.21 4.92
C ASN A 62 -11.39 -6.13 5.45
N ASP A 63 -11.75 -7.02 6.39
CA ASP A 63 -10.84 -7.97 7.02
C ASP A 63 -10.16 -8.91 6.01
N ASP A 64 -10.79 -9.19 4.86
CA ASP A 64 -10.17 -9.98 3.79
C ASP A 64 -8.90 -9.29 3.23
N GLY A 65 -8.78 -7.97 3.41
CA GLY A 65 -7.61 -7.18 3.04
C GLY A 65 -6.39 -7.37 3.95
N LEU A 66 -6.56 -7.94 5.16
CA LEU A 66 -5.47 -8.07 6.13
C LEU A 66 -4.30 -8.91 5.61
N LEU A 67 -4.60 -10.06 4.99
CA LEU A 67 -3.57 -10.94 4.46
C LEU A 67 -2.81 -10.29 3.30
N HIS A 68 -3.50 -9.58 2.41
CA HIS A 68 -2.85 -8.80 1.36
C HIS A 68 -1.86 -7.78 1.95
N GLY A 69 -2.30 -6.96 2.92
CA GLY A 69 -1.40 -6.00 3.57
C GLY A 69 -0.17 -6.67 4.21
N ALA A 70 -0.38 -7.75 4.95
CA ALA A 70 0.70 -8.49 5.62
C ALA A 70 1.70 -9.09 4.62
N GLU A 71 1.21 -9.74 3.56
CA GLU A 71 2.03 -10.35 2.52
C GLU A 71 2.84 -9.31 1.74
N PHE A 72 2.25 -8.15 1.45
CA PHE A 72 2.94 -7.05 0.80
C PHE A 72 4.14 -6.56 1.60
N TYR A 73 3.95 -6.23 2.89
CA TYR A 73 5.05 -5.77 3.75
C TYR A 73 6.10 -6.86 3.97
N ALA A 74 5.68 -8.11 4.18
CA ALA A 74 6.60 -9.24 4.30
C ALA A 74 7.41 -9.47 3.01
N GLY A 75 6.77 -9.33 1.84
CA GLY A 75 7.42 -9.44 0.54
C GLY A 75 8.49 -8.36 0.33
N ILE A 76 8.19 -7.10 0.69
CA ILE A 76 9.16 -6.01 0.66
C ILE A 76 10.33 -6.32 1.58
N ALA A 77 10.06 -6.72 2.83
CA ALA A 77 11.10 -7.03 3.81
C ALA A 77 12.01 -8.17 3.31
N ARG A 78 11.43 -9.28 2.85
CA ARG A 78 12.18 -10.43 2.28
C ARG A 78 13.02 -10.01 1.09
N ARG A 79 12.49 -9.19 0.17
CA ARG A 79 13.22 -8.75 -1.02
C ARG A 79 14.41 -7.86 -0.67
N ARG A 80 14.25 -6.97 0.32
CA ARG A 80 15.27 -5.99 0.74
C ARG A 80 16.30 -6.55 1.72
N LEU A 81 15.92 -7.53 2.53
CA LEU A 81 16.71 -8.07 3.62
C LEU A 81 17.12 -9.53 3.36
N ARG A 82 17.33 -9.90 2.09
CA ARG A 82 17.76 -11.26 1.73
C ARG A 82 18.99 -11.64 2.56
N PRO A 83 18.97 -12.77 3.30
CA PRO A 83 20.16 -13.25 3.98
C PRO A 83 21.23 -13.54 2.94
N SER A 84 22.47 -13.10 3.22
CA SER A 84 23.66 -13.47 2.47
C SER A 84 23.96 -14.96 2.58
#